data_AF-A0A0J9BDE7-F1
#
_entry.id   AF-A0A0J9BDE7-F1
#
_cell.length_a   1.000
_cell.length_b   1.000
_cell.length_c   1.000
_cell.angle_alpha   90.00
_cell.angle_beta   90.00
_cell.angle_gamma   90.00
#
_symmetry.space_group_name_H-M   'P 1'
#
loop_
_entity.id
_entity.type
_entity.pdbx_description
1 polymer ?
#
loop_
_entity_poly.entity_id
_entity_poly.type
_entity_poly.pdbx_seq_one_letter_code
_entity_poly.pdbx_strand_id
1 'polypeptide(L)'
;MANFEINEEQAALIRELRKLETSDPVHADVYNALFGKLINNDAFLERLANKMIEKSMLCHVLDSVNTQQVLAADVGPKITKITDGLQKSISGLNTDLSNRFASRVADCNFLTEGKSETVVMAIWDNNTLNTPYKQGVSGFGNGFVIGMSLELAWAIQVAFAVSDTNLFVRSYTLAGIGWTGWRTI
;
A
#
# COMPACT_ATOMS: atom_id res chain seq x y z
N MET A 1 -76.26 -26.22 -65.97
CA MET A 1 -74.86 -25.83 -65.70
C MET A 1 -74.89 -24.91 -64.50
N ALA A 2 -74.58 -25.42 -63.31
CA ALA A 2 -74.59 -24.62 -62.09
C ALA A 2 -73.23 -23.93 -61.94
N ASN A 3 -73.24 -22.60 -61.84
CA ASN A 3 -72.08 -21.84 -61.38
C ASN A 3 -71.86 -22.21 -59.91
N PHE A 4 -70.80 -22.96 -59.63
CA PHE A 4 -70.36 -23.16 -58.25
C PHE A 4 -69.75 -21.84 -57.77
N GLU A 5 -70.41 -21.21 -56.80
CA GLU A 5 -69.82 -20.10 -56.06
C GLU A 5 -68.60 -20.61 -55.30
N ILE A 6 -67.41 -20.11 -55.65
CA ILE A 6 -66.21 -20.30 -54.86
C ILE A 6 -66.44 -19.54 -53.57
N ASN A 7 -66.79 -20.27 -52.50
CA ASN A 7 -66.95 -19.71 -51.15
C ASN A 7 -65.64 -18.98 -50.79
N GLU A 8 -65.71 -17.69 -50.41
CA GLU A 8 -64.55 -16.89 -49.99
C GLU A 8 -63.78 -17.56 -48.84
N GLU A 9 -64.44 -18.37 -48.00
CA GLU A 9 -63.81 -19.19 -46.97
C GLU A 9 -62.93 -20.30 -47.56
N GLN A 10 -63.29 -20.88 -48.71
CA GLN A 10 -62.43 -21.83 -49.42
C GLN A 10 -61.21 -21.14 -50.02
N ALA A 11 -61.33 -19.90 -50.50
CA ALA A 11 -60.19 -19.14 -51.00
C ALA A 11 -59.17 -18.84 -49.89
N ALA A 12 -59.64 -18.50 -48.68
CA ALA A 12 -58.79 -18.34 -47.51
C ALA A 12 -58.13 -19.66 -47.09
N LEU A 13 -58.90 -20.76 -47.07
CA LEU A 13 -58.41 -22.10 -46.76
C LEU A 13 -57.33 -22.57 -47.75
N ILE A 14 -57.55 -22.36 -49.06
CA ILE A 14 -56.59 -22.67 -50.13
C ILE A 14 -55.29 -21.86 -49.96
N ARG A 15 -55.38 -20.62 -49.48
CA ARG A 15 -54.23 -19.75 -49.23
C ARG A 15 -53.38 -20.22 -48.05
N GLU A 16 -53.99 -20.78 -47.02
CA GLU A 16 -53.29 -21.41 -45.89
C GLU A 16 -52.69 -22.77 -46.29
N LEU A 17 -53.41 -23.57 -47.08
CA LEU A 17 -52.91 -24.86 -47.60
C LEU A 17 -51.70 -24.71 -48.52
N ARG A 18 -51.65 -23.65 -49.36
CA ARG A 18 -50.47 -23.34 -50.19
C ARG A 18 -49.20 -23.09 -49.39
N LYS A 19 -49.30 -22.54 -48.17
CA LYS A 19 -48.12 -22.33 -47.32
C LYS A 19 -47.47 -23.66 -46.91
N LEU A 20 -48.23 -24.76 -46.94
CA LEU A 20 -47.80 -26.11 -46.59
C LEU A 20 -47.31 -26.92 -47.81
N GLU A 21 -47.63 -26.51 -49.04
CA GLU A 21 -47.17 -27.19 -50.27
C GLU A 21 -45.73 -26.80 -50.62
N THR A 22 -44.82 -27.76 -50.58
CA THR A 22 -43.38 -27.55 -50.87
C THR A 22 -43.09 -27.18 -52.32
N SER A 23 -44.03 -27.42 -53.23
CA SER A 23 -43.98 -27.02 -54.64
C SER A 23 -44.54 -25.61 -54.91
N ASP A 24 -45.13 -24.95 -53.90
CA ASP A 24 -45.71 -23.61 -54.06
C ASP A 24 -44.60 -22.54 -54.08
N PRO A 25 -44.61 -21.58 -55.04
CA PRO A 25 -43.61 -20.52 -55.11
C PRO A 25 -43.47 -19.66 -53.83
N VAL A 26 -44.55 -19.49 -53.07
CA VAL A 26 -44.61 -18.69 -51.83
C VAL A 26 -44.04 -19.47 -50.62
N HIS A 27 -43.91 -20.80 -50.74
CA HIS A 27 -43.31 -21.66 -49.71
C HIS A 27 -41.87 -21.21 -49.39
N ALA A 28 -41.10 -20.81 -50.41
CA ALA A 28 -39.73 -20.32 -50.25
C ALA A 28 -39.66 -19.03 -49.43
N ASP A 29 -40.61 -18.10 -49.60
CA ASP A 29 -40.63 -16.83 -48.87
C ASP A 29 -40.91 -17.04 -47.37
N VAL A 30 -41.87 -17.91 -47.06
CA VAL A 30 -42.21 -18.27 -45.67
C VAL A 30 -41.06 -19.04 -45.00
N TYR A 31 -40.47 -19.99 -45.72
CA TYR A 31 -39.33 -20.77 -45.25
C TYR A 31 -38.10 -19.89 -44.99
N ASN A 32 -37.73 -19.03 -45.95
CA ASN A 32 -36.57 -18.14 -45.82
C ASN A 32 -36.74 -17.12 -44.67
N ALA A 33 -37.96 -16.61 -44.46
CA ALA A 33 -38.25 -15.72 -43.34
C ALA A 33 -38.13 -16.43 -41.97
N LEU A 34 -38.62 -17.66 -41.86
CA LEU A 34 -38.45 -18.50 -40.66
C LEU A 34 -36.98 -18.85 -40.43
N PHE A 35 -36.27 -19.27 -41.49
CA PHE A 35 -34.86 -19.62 -41.43
C PHE A 35 -33.99 -18.42 -41.03
N GLY A 36 -34.28 -17.22 -41.58
CA GLY A 36 -33.62 -15.98 -41.18
C GLY A 36 -33.86 -15.61 -39.72
N LYS A 37 -35.08 -15.83 -39.18
CA LYS A 37 -35.35 -15.66 -37.74
C LYS A 37 -34.58 -16.66 -36.90
N LEU A 38 -34.52 -17.93 -37.31
CA LEU A 38 -33.77 -18.97 -36.60
C LEU A 38 -32.27 -18.66 -36.57
N ILE A 39 -31.67 -18.25 -37.70
CA ILE A 39 -30.26 -17.83 -37.76
C ILE A 39 -29.99 -16.64 -36.82
N ASN A 40 -30.84 -15.62 -36.87
CA ASN A 40 -30.65 -14.43 -36.03
C ASN A 40 -30.82 -14.74 -34.53
N ASN A 41 -31.72 -15.66 -34.18
CA ASN A 41 -31.88 -16.13 -32.81
C ASN A 41 -30.64 -16.88 -32.33
N ASP A 42 -30.06 -17.75 -33.16
CA ASP A 42 -28.85 -18.49 -32.83
C ASP A 42 -27.67 -17.55 -32.55
N ALA A 43 -27.44 -16.58 -33.46
CA ALA A 43 -26.43 -15.54 -33.28
C ALA A 43 -26.69 -14.66 -32.03
N PHE A 44 -27.95 -14.41 -31.68
CA PHE A 44 -28.30 -13.70 -30.45
C PHE A 44 -27.97 -14.53 -29.20
N LEU A 45 -28.34 -15.81 -29.19
CA LEU A 45 -28.10 -16.72 -28.06
C LEU A 45 -26.60 -16.92 -27.81
N GLU A 46 -25.81 -17.05 -28.86
CA GLU A 46 -24.35 -17.12 -28.76
C GLU A 46 -23.77 -15.85 -28.13
N ARG A 47 -24.20 -14.66 -28.60
CA ARG A 47 -23.78 -13.37 -28.04
C ARG A 47 -24.20 -13.21 -26.57
N LEU A 48 -25.40 -13.67 -26.23
CA LEU A 48 -25.91 -13.63 -24.86
C LEU A 48 -25.08 -14.55 -23.94
N ALA A 49 -24.82 -15.79 -24.37
CA ALA A 49 -24.00 -16.74 -23.63
C ALA A 49 -22.60 -16.17 -23.37
N ASN A 50 -21.97 -15.59 -24.40
CA ASN A 50 -20.66 -14.96 -24.27
C ASN A 50 -20.66 -13.82 -23.23
N LYS A 51 -21.67 -12.94 -23.25
CA LYS A 51 -21.82 -11.88 -22.23
C LYS A 51 -22.05 -12.41 -20.82
N MET A 52 -22.82 -13.49 -20.68
CA MET A 52 -23.06 -14.12 -19.38
C MET A 52 -21.79 -14.74 -18.81
N ILE A 53 -20.99 -15.41 -19.65
CA ILE A 53 -19.69 -15.97 -19.27
C ILE A 53 -18.74 -14.86 -18.85
N GLU A 54 -18.62 -13.79 -19.64
CA GLU A 54 -17.78 -12.63 -19.32
C GLU A 54 -18.15 -12.03 -17.97
N LYS A 55 -19.45 -11.76 -17.74
CA LYS A 55 -19.92 -11.22 -16.47
C LYS A 55 -19.65 -12.16 -15.30
N SER A 56 -19.84 -13.46 -15.49
CA SER A 56 -19.55 -14.47 -14.46
C SER A 56 -18.06 -14.50 -14.10
N MET A 57 -17.19 -14.44 -15.10
CA MET A 57 -15.73 -14.38 -14.90
C MET A 57 -15.31 -13.11 -14.15
N LEU A 58 -15.87 -11.96 -14.52
CA LEU A 58 -15.59 -10.70 -13.83
C LEU A 58 -16.03 -10.75 -12.36
N CYS A 59 -17.22 -11.26 -12.06
CA CYS A 59 -17.67 -11.43 -10.68
C CYS A 59 -16.80 -12.44 -9.92
N HIS A 60 -16.38 -13.52 -10.58
CA HIS A 60 -15.52 -14.53 -9.96
C HIS A 60 -14.15 -13.97 -9.55
N VAL A 61 -13.62 -13.03 -10.33
CA VAL A 61 -12.29 -12.48 -10.10
C VAL A 61 -12.33 -11.22 -9.24
N LEU A 62 -13.22 -10.26 -9.54
CA LEU A 62 -13.11 -8.87 -9.07
C LEU A 62 -13.99 -8.52 -7.87
N ASP A 63 -14.81 -9.44 -7.39
CA ASP A 63 -15.59 -9.19 -6.17
C ASP A 63 -14.66 -9.15 -4.95
N SER A 64 -14.39 -7.93 -4.47
CA SER A 64 -13.48 -7.68 -3.36
C SER A 64 -14.10 -7.92 -1.99
N VAL A 65 -15.41 -8.16 -1.91
CA VAL A 65 -16.11 -8.34 -0.63
C VAL A 65 -16.54 -9.79 -0.41
N ASN A 66 -16.78 -10.54 -1.48
CA ASN A 66 -17.17 -11.95 -1.40
C ASN A 66 -15.95 -12.84 -1.16
N THR A 67 -15.80 -13.35 0.06
CA THR A 67 -14.68 -14.21 0.49
C THR A 67 -14.59 -15.56 -0.22
N GLN A 68 -15.51 -15.87 -1.13
CA GLN A 68 -15.44 -17.06 -2.01
C GLN A 68 -14.83 -16.75 -3.39
N GLN A 69 -14.61 -15.47 -3.71
CA GLN A 69 -14.10 -15.02 -5.00
C GLN A 69 -12.62 -14.64 -4.92
N VAL A 70 -11.93 -14.69 -6.06
CA VAL A 70 -10.45 -14.69 -6.13
C VAL A 70 -9.84 -13.46 -5.44
N LEU A 71 -10.36 -12.26 -5.72
CA LEU A 71 -9.80 -11.03 -5.14
C LEU A 71 -9.90 -11.03 -3.61
N ALA A 72 -11.05 -11.37 -3.02
CA ALA A 72 -11.20 -11.35 -1.56
C ALA A 72 -10.55 -12.57 -0.87
N ALA A 73 -10.64 -13.76 -1.47
CA ALA A 73 -10.16 -15.01 -0.87
C ALA A 73 -8.64 -15.16 -0.94
N ASP A 74 -8.05 -14.89 -2.10
CA ASP A 74 -6.64 -15.23 -2.37
C ASP A 74 -5.73 -14.00 -2.42
N VAL A 75 -6.20 -12.91 -3.04
CA VAL A 75 -5.39 -11.70 -3.25
C VAL A 75 -5.45 -10.76 -2.05
N GLY A 76 -6.63 -10.57 -1.46
CA GLY A 76 -6.88 -9.69 -0.31
C GLY A 76 -5.99 -10.01 0.90
N PRO A 77 -5.86 -11.29 1.33
CA PRO A 77 -4.96 -11.64 2.42
C PRO A 77 -3.49 -11.38 2.11
N LYS A 78 -3.05 -11.53 0.85
CA LYS A 78 -1.68 -11.22 0.43
C LYS A 78 -1.41 -9.72 0.50
N ILE A 79 -2.34 -8.90 0.01
CA ILE A 79 -2.27 -7.43 0.12
C ILE A 79 -2.21 -7.03 1.60
N THR A 80 -3.07 -7.62 2.44
CA THR A 80 -3.09 -7.34 3.88
C THR A 80 -1.73 -7.63 4.53
N LYS A 81 -1.14 -8.81 4.27
CA LYS A 81 0.20 -9.16 4.77
C LYS A 81 1.28 -8.17 4.33
N ILE A 82 1.22 -7.72 3.07
CA ILE A 82 2.16 -6.71 2.55
C ILE A 82 1.97 -5.39 3.29
N THR A 83 0.73 -4.91 3.42
CA THR A 83 0.41 -3.64 4.10
C THR A 83 0.81 -3.69 5.58
N ASP A 84 0.53 -4.77 6.29
CA ASP A 84 0.91 -4.97 7.69
C ASP A 84 2.44 -4.96 7.86
N GLY A 85 3.16 -5.64 6.95
CA GLY A 85 4.62 -5.65 6.91
C GLY A 85 5.19 -4.25 6.69
N LEU A 86 4.68 -3.51 5.71
CA LEU A 86 5.08 -2.13 5.43
C LEU A 86 4.80 -1.20 6.61
N GLN A 87 3.62 -1.30 7.23
CA GLN A 87 3.26 -0.49 8.41
C GLN A 87 4.22 -0.73 9.57
N LYS A 88 4.60 -2.00 9.82
CA LYS A 88 5.58 -2.36 10.85
C LYS A 88 6.96 -1.77 10.55
N SER A 89 7.44 -1.90 9.31
CA SER A 89 8.73 -1.34 8.89
C SER A 89 8.77 0.18 9.03
N ILE A 90 7.72 0.89 8.59
CA ILE A 90 7.61 2.35 8.71
C ILE A 90 7.59 2.77 10.18
N SER A 91 6.81 2.09 11.02
CA SER A 91 6.73 2.38 12.46
C SER A 91 8.08 2.18 13.16
N GLY A 92 8.81 1.13 12.78
CA GLY A 92 10.18 0.88 13.25
C GLY A 92 11.13 2.01 12.85
N LEU A 93 11.17 2.36 11.56
CA LEU A 93 12.00 3.45 11.05
C LEU A 93 11.68 4.80 11.73
N ASN A 94 10.40 5.09 11.96
CA ASN A 94 9.98 6.32 12.65
C ASN A 94 10.44 6.35 14.11
N THR A 95 10.39 5.20 14.79
CA THR A 95 10.88 5.05 16.17
C THR A 95 12.39 5.22 16.21
N ASP A 96 13.13 4.59 15.31
CA ASP A 96 14.58 4.71 15.20
C ASP A 96 15.01 6.15 14.90
N LEU A 97 14.32 6.83 13.99
CA LEU A 97 14.57 8.23 13.66
C LEU A 97 14.33 9.14 14.89
N SER A 98 13.22 8.94 15.60
CA SER A 98 12.90 9.67 16.82
C SER A 98 13.97 9.44 17.89
N ASN A 99 14.41 8.21 18.08
CA ASN A 99 15.49 7.88 19.01
C ASN A 99 16.83 8.50 18.59
N ARG A 100 17.12 8.63 17.29
CA ARG A 100 18.39 9.24 16.84
C ARG A 100 18.46 10.74 17.05
N PHE A 101 17.34 11.47 16.98
CA PHE A 101 17.31 12.93 17.11
C PHE A 101 16.79 13.47 18.45
N ALA A 102 16.10 12.65 19.24
CA ALA A 102 15.49 13.05 20.52
C ALA A 102 15.88 12.15 21.71
N SER A 103 16.86 11.25 21.56
CA SER A 103 17.25 10.38 22.69
C SER A 103 17.98 11.16 23.78
N ARG A 104 17.38 11.12 24.97
CA ARG A 104 18.04 11.49 26.20
C ARG A 104 19.10 10.43 26.52
N VAL A 105 20.34 10.85 26.70
CA VAL A 105 21.39 9.96 27.16
C VAL A 105 21.37 9.82 28.69
N ALA A 106 21.65 8.61 29.18
CA ALA A 106 21.84 8.36 30.61
C ALA A 106 23.19 8.93 31.11
N ASP A 107 24.17 9.04 30.22
CA ASP A 107 25.52 9.54 30.53
C ASP A 107 26.07 10.29 29.31
N CYS A 108 26.65 11.47 29.52
CA CYS A 108 27.34 12.21 28.47
C CYS A 108 28.65 11.55 28.00
N ASN A 109 29.20 10.58 28.73
CA ASN A 109 30.34 9.77 28.31
C ASN A 109 29.93 8.69 27.27
N PHE A 110 29.04 9.01 26.32
CA PHE A 110 28.49 8.04 25.37
C PHE A 110 29.38 7.77 24.13
N LEU A 111 30.45 8.56 23.93
CA LEU A 111 31.48 8.36 22.91
C LEU A 111 32.76 7.81 23.57
N THR A 112 32.78 6.51 23.83
CA THR A 112 33.94 5.78 24.35
C THR A 112 34.45 4.78 23.31
N GLU A 113 35.56 4.13 23.64
CA GLU A 113 36.15 3.04 22.85
C GLU A 113 35.07 2.07 22.30
N GLY A 114 35.12 1.81 20.99
CA GLY A 114 34.20 0.91 20.28
C GLY A 114 33.12 1.58 19.44
N LYS A 115 32.94 2.92 19.53
CA LYS A 115 32.06 3.69 18.63
C LYS A 115 32.90 4.50 17.63
N SER A 116 33.34 3.84 16.56
CA SER A 116 34.16 4.45 15.51
C SER A 116 33.35 5.40 14.61
N GLU A 117 33.97 6.52 14.23
CA GLU A 117 33.55 7.43 13.14
C GLU A 117 32.08 7.87 13.19
N THR A 118 31.71 8.60 14.25
CA THR A 118 30.33 9.05 14.40
C THR A 118 30.24 10.49 14.88
N VAL A 119 29.20 11.18 14.42
CA VAL A 119 28.69 12.40 15.03
C VAL A 119 27.37 12.05 15.70
N VAL A 120 27.27 12.30 17.00
CA VAL A 120 26.09 11.98 17.81
C VAL A 120 25.60 13.27 18.46
N MET A 121 24.30 13.50 18.34
CA MET A 121 23.58 14.55 19.05
C MET A 121 22.71 13.88 20.12
N ALA A 122 22.74 14.40 21.34
CA ALA A 122 21.98 13.83 22.45
C ALA A 122 21.47 14.94 23.37
N ILE A 123 20.33 14.68 24.01
CA ILE A 123 19.76 15.56 25.02
C ILE A 123 20.18 15.03 26.41
N TRP A 124 20.41 15.92 27.37
CA TRP A 124 20.59 15.55 28.78
C TRP A 124 19.53 16.18 29.66
N ASP A 125 19.30 15.58 30.81
CA ASP A 125 18.52 16.18 31.90
C ASP A 125 19.25 16.08 33.25
N ASN A 126 18.56 16.46 34.32
CA ASN A 126 19.12 16.53 35.66
C ASN A 126 19.58 15.17 36.20
N ASN A 127 19.14 14.06 35.60
CA ASN A 127 19.53 12.70 35.97
C ASN A 127 20.70 12.17 35.11
N THR A 128 20.99 12.78 33.97
CA THR A 128 22.11 12.39 33.12
C THR A 128 23.44 12.58 33.85
N LEU A 129 24.32 11.58 33.76
CA LEU A 129 25.65 11.58 34.36
C LEU A 129 26.66 12.37 33.51
N ASN A 130 27.74 12.82 34.15
CA ASN A 130 28.87 13.52 33.50
C ASN A 130 28.46 14.72 32.63
N THR A 131 27.40 15.43 32.98
CA THR A 131 27.00 16.69 32.33
C THR A 131 27.80 17.87 32.90
N PRO A 132 27.86 19.02 32.20
CA PRO A 132 28.36 20.29 32.75
C PRO A 132 27.70 20.68 34.08
N TYR A 133 26.40 20.39 34.23
CA TYR A 133 25.66 20.61 35.47
C TYR A 133 26.14 19.72 36.61
N LYS A 134 26.31 18.40 36.37
CA LYS A 134 26.85 17.48 37.39
C LYS A 134 28.28 17.82 37.80
N GLN A 135 29.05 18.45 36.92
CA GLN A 135 30.39 18.94 37.21
C GLN A 135 30.40 20.36 37.83
N GLY A 136 29.24 21.01 37.96
CA GLY A 136 29.11 22.35 38.55
C GLY A 136 29.60 23.51 37.69
N VAL A 137 29.88 23.28 36.40
CA VAL A 137 30.32 24.35 35.48
C VAL A 137 29.14 25.03 34.76
N SER A 138 27.95 24.43 34.77
CA SER A 138 26.69 25.08 34.39
C SER A 138 25.70 25.07 35.55
N GLY A 139 24.92 26.14 35.69
CA GLY A 139 23.81 26.21 36.64
C GLY A 139 22.53 25.51 36.17
N PHE A 140 22.47 25.03 34.92
CA PHE A 140 21.25 24.51 34.30
C PHE A 140 21.31 22.99 34.10
N GLY A 141 20.33 22.28 34.67
CA GLY A 141 20.30 20.81 34.70
C GLY A 141 19.90 20.11 33.39
N ASN A 142 19.66 20.84 32.31
CA ASN A 142 19.16 20.28 31.04
C ASN A 142 19.77 21.01 29.84
N GLY A 143 19.80 20.34 28.69
CA GLY A 143 20.57 20.81 27.54
C GLY A 143 20.74 19.75 26.48
N PHE A 144 21.61 20.02 25.52
CA PHE A 144 22.00 19.03 24.52
C PHE A 144 23.51 19.09 24.27
N VAL A 145 24.05 17.97 23.80
CA VAL A 145 25.46 17.77 23.51
C VAL A 145 25.61 17.20 22.12
N ILE A 146 26.55 17.76 21.38
CA ILE A 146 27.05 17.22 20.13
C ILE A 146 28.43 16.66 20.42
N GLY A 147 28.65 15.41 20.03
CA GLY A 147 29.96 14.80 20.09
C GLY A 147 30.36 14.21 18.76
N MET A 148 31.66 14.22 18.48
CA MET A 148 32.24 13.46 17.39
C MET A 148 33.35 12.57 17.91
N SER A 149 33.46 11.36 17.36
CA SER A 149 34.62 10.48 17.53
C SER A 149 35.19 10.13 16.16
N LEU A 150 36.52 10.15 16.07
CA LEU A 150 37.27 9.64 14.92
C LEU A 150 38.16 8.52 15.44
N GLU A 151 38.02 7.34 14.83
CA GLU A 151 38.67 6.11 15.28
C GLU A 151 38.38 5.79 16.77
N LEU A 152 39.18 4.93 17.39
CA LEU A 152 38.94 4.43 18.75
C LEU A 152 39.54 5.33 19.85
N ALA A 153 40.32 6.37 19.50
CA ALA A 153 41.22 7.03 20.45
C ALA A 153 40.93 8.51 20.72
N TRP A 154 40.10 9.18 19.92
CA TRP A 154 39.86 10.62 20.06
C TRP A 154 38.38 10.97 19.91
N ALA A 155 37.86 11.74 20.87
CA ALA A 155 36.55 12.34 20.75
C ALA A 155 36.55 13.78 21.28
N ILE A 156 35.62 14.58 20.79
CA ILE A 156 35.32 15.91 21.32
C ILE A 156 33.82 16.04 21.51
N GLN A 157 33.42 16.75 22.55
CA GLN A 157 32.05 17.13 22.80
C GLN A 157 31.95 18.63 23.02
N VAL A 158 30.89 19.19 22.44
CA VAL A 158 30.42 20.56 22.67
C VAL A 158 29.00 20.45 23.17
N ALA A 159 28.67 21.23 24.19
CA ALA A 159 27.37 21.13 24.80
C ALA A 159 26.79 22.49 25.19
N PHE A 160 25.47 22.53 25.17
CA PHE A 160 24.64 23.70 25.31
C PHE A 160 23.67 23.43 26.46
N ALA A 161 23.73 24.25 27.50
CA ALA A 161 22.75 24.19 28.57
C ALA A 161 21.59 25.14 28.27
N VAL A 162 20.37 24.76 28.65
CA VAL A 162 19.17 25.55 28.36
C VAL A 162 19.25 26.89 29.09
N SER A 163 19.07 27.99 28.35
CA SER A 163 19.15 29.36 28.88
C SER A 163 20.54 29.81 29.37
N ASP A 164 21.59 29.05 29.05
CA ASP A 164 22.98 29.44 29.26
C ASP A 164 23.53 30.05 27.96
N THR A 165 24.35 31.10 28.07
CA THR A 165 25.00 31.71 26.90
C THR A 165 26.39 31.13 26.64
N ASN A 166 26.90 30.33 27.56
CA ASN A 166 28.22 29.72 27.43
C ASN A 166 28.19 28.42 26.62
N LEU A 167 29.33 28.08 26.02
CA LEU A 167 29.55 26.76 25.44
C LEU A 167 30.41 25.91 26.37
N PHE A 168 30.04 24.64 26.53
CA PHE A 168 30.80 23.69 27.33
C PHE A 168 31.52 22.71 26.42
N VAL A 169 32.83 22.61 26.55
CA VAL A 169 33.63 21.69 25.75
C VAL A 169 34.41 20.72 26.61
N ARG A 170 34.67 19.54 26.05
CA ARG A 170 35.65 18.59 26.56
C ARG A 170 36.12 17.66 25.45
N SER A 171 37.27 17.06 25.66
CA SER A 171 37.85 16.04 24.79
C SER A 171 38.09 14.73 25.53
N TYR A 172 38.15 13.65 24.76
CA TYR A 172 38.56 12.32 25.17
C TYR A 172 39.85 11.93 24.43
N THR A 173 40.84 11.40 25.16
CA THR A 173 42.05 10.84 24.55
C THR A 173 42.47 9.54 25.24
N LEU A 174 42.66 8.45 24.48
CA LEU A 174 43.23 7.19 25.00
C LEU A 174 44.68 7.35 25.47
N ALA A 175 45.45 8.22 24.82
CA ALA A 175 46.83 8.55 25.20
C ALA A 175 46.95 9.33 26.52
N GLY A 176 45.82 9.71 27.15
CA GLY A 176 45.81 10.50 28.38
C GLY A 176 44.46 10.47 29.11
N ILE A 177 44.21 9.40 29.89
CA ILE A 177 43.32 9.39 31.07
C ILE A 177 41.81 9.59 30.82
N GLY A 178 41.32 9.40 29.58
CA GLY A 178 39.89 9.41 29.27
C GLY A 178 39.31 10.81 29.03
N TRP A 179 38.11 11.09 29.53
CA TRP A 179 37.46 12.40 29.35
C TRP A 179 38.13 13.47 30.20
N THR A 180 38.48 14.59 29.58
CA THR A 180 38.75 15.83 30.31
C THR A 180 37.47 16.35 30.97
N GLY A 181 37.61 17.11 32.05
CA GLY A 181 36.48 17.82 32.64
C GLY A 181 35.92 18.87 31.66
N TRP A 182 34.62 19.15 31.77
CA TRP A 182 33.98 20.23 31.03
C TRP A 182 34.61 21.59 31.34
N ARG A 183 34.80 22.39 30.30
CA ARG A 183 35.31 23.76 30.37
C ARG A 183 34.38 24.69 29.61
N THR A 184 34.22 25.90 30.14
CA THR A 184 33.43 26.97 29.54
C THR A 184 34.27 27.74 28.51
N ILE A 185 33.71 28.03 27.34
CA ILE A 185 34.27 28.96 26.33
C ILE A 185 33.29 30.12 26.15
#